data_AF-A0A4R2GQY9-F1
#
_entry.id   AF-A0A4R2GQY9-F1
#
_cell.length_a   1.000
_cell.length_b   1.000
_cell.length_c   1.000
_cell.angle_alpha   90.00
_cell.angle_beta   90.00
_cell.angle_gamma   90.00
#
_symmetry.space_group_name_H-M   'P 1'
#
loop_
_entity.id
_entity.type
_entity.pdbx_description
1 polymer ?
#
loop_
_entity_poly.entity_id
_entity_poly.type
_entity_poly.pdbx_seq_one_letter_code
_entity_poly.pdbx_strand_id
1 'polypeptide(L)'
;MRLLEGLAATIAVAGFVTAAAAWEYRVSTDDWLRSLGQNHREVMQGIKYGNADTLQRASHALTRLVAEVRAWPQADGPWTVARINCGLAAQSLSNFADDVRRGGQRGAAAADGSLRDYNGYLATCRSAAAKIKKGAS
;
A
#
# COMPACT_ATOMS: atom_id res chain seq x y z
N MET A 1 54.98 -21.27 35.27
CA MET A 1 55.13 -19.97 34.59
C MET A 1 55.29 -20.21 33.09
N ARG A 2 54.54 -19.44 32.28
CA ARG A 2 54.51 -19.34 30.80
C ARG A 2 53.77 -20.49 30.08
N LEU A 3 52.48 -20.35 29.72
CA LEU A 3 51.85 -19.57 28.62
C LEU A 3 52.18 -20.19 27.24
N LEU A 4 51.23 -20.94 26.64
CA LEU A 4 50.28 -20.51 25.58
C LEU A 4 50.98 -20.18 24.26
N GLU A 5 50.85 -21.05 23.24
CA GLU A 5 50.73 -20.75 21.79
C GLU A 5 50.06 -21.98 21.14
N GLY A 6 48.85 -21.90 20.58
CA GLY A 6 48.55 -21.40 19.22
C GLY A 6 48.37 -22.64 18.30
N LEU A 7 47.27 -22.90 17.60
CA LEU A 7 46.36 -22.04 16.86
C LEU A 7 44.92 -22.57 16.93
N ALA A 8 43.99 -21.70 17.32
CA ALA A 8 42.58 -21.84 16.98
C ALA A 8 42.42 -21.48 15.49
N ALA A 9 41.86 -22.39 14.69
CA ALA A 9 41.47 -22.11 13.32
C ALA A 9 40.22 -21.22 13.35
N THR A 10 40.43 -19.91 13.29
CA THR A 10 39.39 -18.92 13.07
C THR A 10 38.87 -19.10 11.64
N ILE A 11 37.71 -19.74 11.49
CA ILE A 11 36.97 -19.71 10.22
C ILE A 11 36.48 -18.28 10.04
N ALA A 12 37.21 -17.50 9.24
CA ALA A 12 36.72 -16.25 8.70
C ALA A 12 35.55 -16.57 7.77
N VAL A 13 34.32 -16.42 8.26
CA VAL A 13 33.13 -16.33 7.42
C VAL A 13 33.11 -14.93 6.80
N ALA A 14 34.10 -14.68 5.93
CA ALA A 14 34.09 -13.58 4.98
C ALA A 14 33.48 -14.12 3.69
N GLY A 15 32.17 -14.30 3.73
CA GLY A 15 31.35 -14.65 2.58
C GLY A 15 30.13 -13.76 2.62
N PHE A 16 30.32 -12.51 2.19
CA PHE A 16 29.24 -11.59 1.88
C PHE A 16 28.10 -12.37 1.21
N VAL A 17 26.93 -12.35 1.83
CA VAL A 17 25.70 -12.86 1.24
C VAL A 17 25.49 -12.08 -0.05
N THR A 18 25.90 -12.69 -1.16
CA THR A 18 25.60 -12.25 -2.52
C THR A 18 24.09 -12.27 -2.69
N ALA A 19 23.49 -11.09 -2.90
CA ALA A 19 22.27 -10.88 -3.69
C ALA A 19 21.05 -11.79 -3.43
N ALA A 20 20.77 -12.19 -2.19
CA ALA A 20 19.59 -13.01 -1.86
C ALA A 20 18.75 -12.44 -0.70
N ALA A 21 18.88 -11.14 -0.43
CA ALA A 21 17.95 -10.38 0.41
C ALA A 21 17.39 -9.15 -0.31
N ALA A 22 17.28 -9.21 -1.64
CA ALA A 22 16.20 -8.49 -2.32
C ALA A 22 14.94 -9.30 -2.05
N TRP A 23 14.38 -9.15 -0.84
CA TRP A 23 13.02 -9.57 -0.59
C TRP A 23 12.17 -8.90 -1.66
N GLU A 24 11.62 -9.70 -2.57
CA GLU A 24 10.61 -9.27 -3.51
C GLU A 24 9.61 -8.42 -2.73
N TYR A 25 9.47 -7.15 -3.11
CA TYR A 25 8.27 -6.40 -2.75
C TYR A 25 7.11 -7.24 -3.24
N ARG A 26 6.45 -7.98 -2.33
CA ARG A 26 5.43 -8.98 -2.69
C ARG A 26 4.28 -8.40 -3.52
N VAL A 27 4.14 -7.07 -3.54
CA VAL A 27 3.20 -6.33 -4.38
C VAL A 27 3.91 -5.12 -4.99
N SER A 28 4.06 -5.10 -6.31
CA SER A 28 4.57 -3.93 -7.05
C SER A 28 3.59 -2.75 -6.98
N THR A 29 4.06 -1.52 -7.21
CA THR A 29 3.16 -0.35 -7.27
C THR A 29 2.09 -0.48 -8.35
N ASP A 30 2.40 -1.16 -9.46
CA ASP A 30 1.48 -1.39 -10.58
C ASP A 30 0.38 -2.40 -10.20
N ASP A 31 0.74 -3.49 -9.50
CA ASP A 31 -0.23 -4.48 -9.03
C ASP A 31 -1.16 -3.89 -7.97
N TRP A 32 -0.60 -3.11 -7.04
CA TRP A 32 -1.37 -2.41 -6.02
C TRP A 32 -2.37 -1.42 -6.64
N LEU A 33 -1.94 -0.62 -7.64
CA LEU A 33 -2.83 0.30 -8.36
C LEU A 33 -3.94 -0.44 -9.12
N ARG A 34 -3.65 -1.63 -9.66
CA ARG A 34 -4.65 -2.47 -10.32
C ARG A 34 -5.68 -2.97 -9.31
N SER A 35 -5.25 -3.45 -8.15
CA SER A 35 -6.12 -3.87 -7.05
C SER A 35 -6.98 -2.72 -6.52
N LEU A 36 -6.41 -1.52 -6.34
CA LEU A 36 -7.18 -0.33 -5.95
C LEU A 36 -8.26 0.00 -7.00
N GLY A 37 -7.89 -0.05 -8.29
CA GLY A 37 -8.82 0.19 -9.39
C GLY A 37 -9.96 -0.84 -9.46
N GLN A 38 -9.69 -2.11 -9.13
CA GLN A 38 -10.71 -3.17 -9.02
C GLN A 38 -11.68 -2.85 -7.86
N ASN A 39 -11.16 -2.56 -6.68
CA ASN A 39 -11.96 -2.22 -5.51
C ASN A 39 -12.81 -0.96 -5.73
N HIS A 40 -12.28 0.06 -6.41
CA HIS A 40 -13.07 1.24 -6.78
C HIS A 40 -14.27 0.86 -7.65
N ARG A 41 -14.10 -0.03 -8.64
CA ARG A 41 -15.23 -0.52 -9.44
C ARG A 41 -16.25 -1.29 -8.61
N GLU A 42 -15.79 -2.13 -7.67
CA GLU A 42 -16.68 -2.86 -6.76
C GLU A 42 -17.47 -1.92 -5.86
N VAL A 43 -16.84 -0.87 -5.30
CA VAL A 43 -17.54 0.17 -4.52
C VAL A 43 -18.63 0.83 -5.36
N MET A 44 -18.30 1.25 -6.59
CA MET A 44 -19.27 1.90 -7.47
C MET A 44 -20.40 0.97 -7.91
N GLN A 45 -20.13 -0.33 -8.10
CA GLN A 45 -21.17 -1.33 -8.33
C GLN A 45 -22.05 -1.52 -7.10
N GLY A 46 -21.45 -1.60 -5.90
CA GLY A 46 -22.16 -1.67 -4.63
C GLY A 46 -23.14 -0.51 -4.45
N ILE A 47 -22.70 0.72 -4.79
CA ILE A 47 -23.57 1.91 -4.81
C ILE A 47 -24.68 1.76 -5.84
N LYS A 48 -24.33 1.47 -7.09
CA LYS A 48 -25.28 1.41 -8.22
C LYS A 48 -26.41 0.43 -7.97
N TYR A 49 -26.12 -0.71 -7.33
CA TYR A 49 -27.07 -1.78 -7.10
C TYR A 49 -27.58 -1.85 -5.65
N GLY A 50 -27.22 -0.90 -4.78
CA GLY A 50 -27.62 -0.91 -3.38
C GLY A 50 -27.14 -2.15 -2.60
N ASN A 51 -26.00 -2.72 -2.99
CA ASN A 51 -25.49 -3.97 -2.43
C ASN A 51 -24.50 -3.70 -1.28
N ALA A 52 -25.03 -3.72 -0.05
CA ALA A 52 -24.25 -3.47 1.16
C ALA A 52 -23.12 -4.49 1.38
N ASP A 53 -23.32 -5.76 1.01
CA ASP A 53 -22.28 -6.79 1.16
C ASP A 53 -21.10 -6.53 0.23
N THR A 54 -21.36 -6.07 -1.00
CA THR A 54 -20.30 -5.65 -1.93
C THR A 54 -19.53 -4.47 -1.37
N LEU A 55 -20.20 -3.46 -0.80
CA LEU A 55 -19.54 -2.32 -0.16
C LEU A 55 -18.67 -2.75 1.02
N GLN A 56 -19.18 -3.65 1.87
CA GLN A 56 -18.44 -4.18 3.01
C GLN A 56 -17.21 -4.99 2.57
N ARG A 57 -17.35 -5.90 1.59
CA ARG A 57 -16.23 -6.68 1.05
C ARG A 57 -15.15 -5.77 0.45
N ALA A 58 -15.56 -4.77 -0.33
CA ALA A 58 -14.63 -3.80 -0.90
C ALA A 58 -13.92 -2.99 0.19
N SER A 59 -14.63 -2.52 1.23
CA SER A 59 -14.03 -1.80 2.37
C SER A 59 -12.96 -2.66 3.10
N HIS A 60 -13.25 -3.93 3.36
CA HIS A 60 -12.27 -4.85 3.95
C HIS A 60 -11.05 -5.09 3.04
N ALA A 61 -11.25 -5.23 1.73
CA ALA A 61 -10.16 -5.39 0.79
C ALA A 61 -9.28 -4.12 0.70
N LEU A 62 -9.88 -2.93 0.75
CA LEU A 62 -9.17 -1.65 0.80
C LEU A 62 -8.34 -1.50 2.07
N THR A 63 -8.84 -1.96 3.21
CA THR A 63 -8.07 -1.99 4.47
C THR A 63 -6.80 -2.84 4.33
N ARG A 64 -6.84 -3.94 3.57
CA ARG A 64 -5.64 -4.73 3.27
C ARG A 64 -4.65 -3.95 2.40
N LEU A 65 -5.13 -3.23 1.39
CA LEU A 65 -4.27 -2.38 0.55
C LEU A 65 -3.54 -1.30 1.37
N VAL A 66 -4.16 -0.74 2.41
CA VAL A 66 -3.51 0.17 3.36
C VAL A 66 -2.37 -0.51 4.12
N ALA A 67 -2.52 -1.79 4.48
CA ALA A 67 -1.46 -2.55 5.14
C ALA A 67 -0.32 -2.90 4.18
N GLU A 68 -0.63 -3.23 2.93
CA GLU A 68 0.36 -3.60 1.89
C GLU A 68 1.36 -2.48 1.62
N VAL A 69 0.91 -1.21 1.55
CA VAL A 69 1.84 -0.08 1.34
C VAL A 69 2.84 0.10 2.48
N ARG A 70 2.60 -0.45 3.68
CA ARG A 70 3.58 -0.39 4.78
C ARG A 70 4.82 -1.23 4.49
N ALA A 71 4.70 -2.24 3.64
CA ALA A 71 5.77 -3.13 3.23
C ALA A 71 6.59 -2.57 2.05
N TRP A 72 6.17 -1.46 1.43
CA TRP A 72 6.97 -0.74 0.43
C TRP A 72 8.24 -0.14 1.07
N PRO A 73 9.31 0.08 0.30
CA PRO A 73 10.58 0.56 0.84
C PRO A 73 10.42 1.84 1.65
N GLN A 74 11.20 1.91 2.74
CA GLN A 74 11.40 3.13 3.52
C GLN A 74 12.55 3.93 2.90
N ALA A 75 12.37 4.32 1.63
CA ALA A 75 13.34 5.10 0.88
C ALA A 75 12.83 6.53 0.68
N ASP A 76 13.75 7.49 0.64
CA ASP A 76 13.40 8.90 0.49
C ASP A 76 12.81 9.21 -0.89
N GLY A 77 12.12 10.35 -0.97
CA GLY A 77 11.58 10.87 -2.21
C GLY A 77 10.34 10.10 -2.69
N PRO A 78 10.32 9.56 -3.93
CA PRO A 78 9.11 8.98 -4.52
C PRO A 78 8.46 7.86 -3.69
N TRP A 79 9.24 7.06 -2.96
CA TRP A 79 8.72 5.94 -2.16
C TRP A 79 7.95 6.42 -0.92
N THR A 80 8.48 7.39 -0.18
CA THR A 80 7.74 8.04 0.91
C THR A 80 6.42 8.66 0.43
N VAL A 81 6.46 9.39 -0.69
CA VAL A 81 5.25 10.01 -1.26
C VAL A 81 4.23 8.95 -1.67
N ALA A 82 4.67 7.88 -2.33
CA ALA A 82 3.80 6.79 -2.74
C ALA A 82 3.15 6.10 -1.53
N ARG A 83 3.92 5.71 -0.52
CA ARG A 83 3.41 5.06 0.70
C ARG A 83 2.28 5.85 1.35
N ILE A 84 2.50 7.15 1.55
CA ILE A 84 1.54 8.04 2.18
C ILE A 84 0.29 8.18 1.32
N ASN A 85 0.44 8.60 0.07
CA ASN A 85 -0.71 8.95 -0.76
C ASN A 85 -1.48 7.73 -1.26
N CYS A 86 -0.81 6.61 -1.54
CA CYS A 86 -1.50 5.37 -1.90
C CYS A 86 -2.25 4.80 -0.68
N GLY A 87 -1.63 4.79 0.51
CA GLY A 87 -2.31 4.41 1.74
C GLY A 87 -3.54 5.27 2.04
N LEU A 88 -3.41 6.60 1.93
CA LEU A 88 -4.51 7.53 2.13
C LEU A 88 -5.60 7.36 1.08
N ALA A 89 -5.27 7.10 -0.19
CA ALA A 89 -6.26 6.83 -1.23
C ALA A 89 -7.10 5.58 -0.90
N ALA A 90 -6.46 4.47 -0.53
CA ALA A 90 -7.18 3.26 -0.15
C ALA A 90 -8.04 3.47 1.11
N GLN A 91 -7.52 4.18 2.11
CA GLN A 91 -8.28 4.51 3.32
C GLN A 91 -9.49 5.39 3.02
N SER A 92 -9.34 6.44 2.21
CA SER A 92 -10.45 7.33 1.84
C SER A 92 -11.51 6.60 1.03
N LEU A 93 -11.15 5.69 0.13
CA LEU A 93 -12.12 4.87 -0.59
C LEU A 93 -12.84 3.87 0.33
N SER A 94 -12.16 3.33 1.35
CA SER A 94 -12.77 2.47 2.37
C SER A 94 -13.79 3.26 3.19
N ASN A 95 -13.41 4.46 3.65
CA ASN A 95 -14.30 5.36 4.38
C ASN A 95 -15.52 5.73 3.53
N PHE A 96 -15.33 6.04 2.25
CA PHE A 96 -16.42 6.33 1.33
C PHE A 96 -17.43 5.17 1.24
N ALA A 97 -16.95 3.94 1.08
CA ALA A 97 -17.82 2.76 1.02
C ALA A 97 -18.63 2.58 2.32
N ASP A 98 -18.00 2.79 3.48
CA ASP A 98 -18.66 2.70 4.78
C ASP A 98 -19.65 3.85 5.05
N ASP A 99 -19.32 5.07 4.64
CA ASP A 99 -20.19 6.24 4.79
C ASP A 99 -21.45 6.13 3.92
N VAL A 100 -21.30 5.66 2.68
CA VAL A 100 -22.42 5.30 1.80
C VAL A 100 -23.29 4.23 2.47
N ARG A 101 -22.68 3.17 3.00
CA ARG A 101 -23.40 2.04 3.63
C ARG A 101 -24.18 2.48 4.88
N ARG A 102 -23.66 3.43 5.65
CA ARG A 102 -24.35 4.01 6.82
C ARG A 102 -25.58 4.84 6.43
N GLY A 103 -25.55 5.48 5.26
CA GLY A 103 -26.67 6.25 4.72
C GLY A 103 -26.99 7.56 5.47
N GLY A 104 -28.09 8.20 5.07
CA GLY A 104 -28.58 9.47 5.65
C GLY A 104 -27.80 10.72 5.21
N GLN A 105 -28.27 11.92 5.62
CA GLN A 105 -27.66 13.19 5.19
C GLN A 105 -26.23 13.37 5.68
N ARG A 106 -25.94 12.98 6.93
CA ARG A 106 -24.57 13.03 7.48
C ARG A 106 -23.64 12.04 6.79
N GLY A 107 -24.15 10.86 6.42
CA GLY A 107 -23.41 9.87 5.64
C GLY A 107 -23.12 10.36 4.22
N ALA A 108 -24.05 11.03 3.57
CA ALA A 108 -23.86 11.61 2.24
C ALA A 108 -22.75 12.68 2.21
N ALA A 109 -22.78 13.62 3.16
CA ALA A 109 -21.74 14.66 3.25
C ALA A 109 -20.34 14.06 3.56
N ALA A 110 -20.29 13.04 4.44
CA ALA A 110 -19.05 12.33 4.73
C ALA A 110 -18.54 11.55 3.51
N ALA A 111 -19.44 10.92 2.76
CA ALA A 111 -19.13 10.21 1.53
C ALA A 111 -18.56 11.17 0.47
N ASP A 112 -19.13 12.35 0.28
CA ASP A 112 -18.59 13.36 -0.65
C ASP A 112 -17.17 13.81 -0.26
N GLY A 113 -16.92 13.98 1.04
CA GLY A 113 -15.59 14.27 1.58
C GLY A 113 -14.60 13.15 1.29
N SER A 114 -14.95 11.92 1.64
CA SER A 114 -14.13 10.72 1.43
C SER A 114 -13.81 10.48 -0.06
N LEU A 115 -14.77 10.71 -0.96
CA LEU A 115 -14.55 10.59 -2.41
C LEU A 115 -13.63 11.68 -2.96
N ARG A 116 -13.76 12.92 -2.47
CA ARG A 116 -12.86 14.03 -2.83
C ARG A 116 -11.42 13.72 -2.42
N ASP A 117 -11.24 13.29 -1.18
CA ASP A 117 -9.92 12.92 -0.64
C ASP A 117 -9.30 11.78 -1.43
N TYR A 118 -10.08 10.72 -1.71
CA TYR A 118 -9.64 9.61 -2.55
C TYR A 118 -9.09 10.09 -3.90
N ASN A 119 -9.82 10.97 -4.61
CA ASN A 119 -9.38 11.50 -5.90
C ASN A 119 -8.09 12.31 -5.79
N GLY A 120 -7.96 13.14 -4.75
CA GLY A 120 -6.76 13.92 -4.48
C GLY A 120 -5.53 13.04 -4.21
N TYR A 121 -5.67 12.09 -3.29
CA TYR A 121 -4.58 11.17 -2.94
C TYR A 121 -4.22 10.22 -4.09
N LEU A 122 -5.20 9.75 -4.87
CA LEU A 122 -4.96 8.86 -6.00
C LEU A 122 -4.11 9.52 -7.10
N ALA A 123 -4.35 10.80 -7.39
CA ALA A 123 -3.56 11.53 -8.38
C ALA A 123 -2.08 11.58 -7.96
N THR A 124 -1.82 11.92 -6.70
CA THR A 124 -0.45 11.96 -6.15
C THR A 124 0.18 10.58 -6.07
N CYS A 125 -0.58 9.56 -5.65
CA CYS A 125 -0.15 8.16 -5.63
C CYS A 125 0.33 7.70 -7.02
N ARG A 126 -0.47 7.94 -8.07
CA ARG A 126 -0.11 7.58 -9.46
C ARG A 126 1.14 8.30 -9.95
N SER A 127 1.27 9.59 -9.64
CA SER A 127 2.47 10.37 -9.99
C SER A 127 3.73 9.81 -9.31
N ALA A 128 3.64 9.45 -8.02
CA ALA A 128 4.74 8.86 -7.27
C ALA A 128 5.11 7.47 -7.79
N ALA A 129 4.13 6.60 -8.06
CA ALA A 129 4.33 5.28 -8.65
C ALA A 129 5.04 5.37 -10.02
N ALA A 130 4.64 6.33 -10.86
CA ALA A 130 5.30 6.55 -12.15
C ALA A 130 6.76 6.98 -12.01
N LYS A 131 7.09 7.79 -10.99
CA LYS A 131 8.49 8.20 -10.70
C LYS A 131 9.32 7.02 -10.20
N ILE A 132 8.75 6.18 -9.34
CA ILE A 132 9.40 4.93 -8.87
C ILE A 132 9.76 4.04 -10.06
N LYS A 133 8.81 3.82 -10.97
CA LYS A 133 9.03 3.00 -12.17
C LYS A 133 10.17 3.51 -13.04
N LYS A 134 10.24 4.82 -13.27
CA LYS A 134 11.31 5.47 -14.06
C LYS A 134 12.68 5.39 -13.39
N GLY A 135 12.74 5.46 -12.06
CA GLY A 135 14.01 5.38 -11.31
C GLY A 135 14.52 3.96 -11.08
N ALA A 136 13.71 2.94 -11.40
CA ALA A 136 14.09 1.53 -11.35
C ALA A 136 14.50 0.96 -12.73
N SER A 137 14.50 1.81 -13.78
CA SER A 137 14.86 1.46 -15.16
C SER A 137 16.32 1.77 -15.47
#